data_AF-A0A8J4TT00-F1
#
_entry.id   AF-A0A8J4TT00-F1
#
_cell.length_a   1.000
_cell.length_b   1.000
_cell.length_c   1.000
_cell.angle_alpha   90.00
_cell.angle_beta   90.00
_cell.angle_gamma   90.00
#
_symmetry.space_group_name_H-M   'P 1'
#
loop_
_entity.id
_entity.type
_entity.pdbx_description
1 polymer ?
#
loop_
_entity_poly.entity_id
_entity_poly.type
_entity_poly.pdbx_seq_one_letter_code
_entity_poly.pdbx_strand_id
1 'polypeptide(L)'
;RRSADSVPYRAVPILHAVRNYISSRLTATTTAAMAKTAVAYKEKMLELPLVSFICSCLYPEARNKIMGEFEDMKVTPINKRSSGQAFEVILKTPSPTYEGGYSITSPPKKRDVSLEDIQKKLEAAEDRRRSQEAQVLKALAEKREHERDVLLKAMEENSNFSKMAEEKLNIKMEHISKNREALLTAMLERLQEK
;
A
#
# COMPACT_ATOMS: atom_id res chain seq x y z
N ARG A 1 -82.05 7.43 31.78
CA ARG A 1 -83.33 8.11 31.45
C ARG A 1 -83.07 9.62 31.38
N ARG A 2 -83.64 10.28 30.36
CA ARG A 2 -83.68 11.74 30.02
C ARG A 2 -82.47 12.21 29.18
N SER A 3 -82.64 12.34 27.85
CA SER A 3 -83.23 13.48 27.09
C SER A 3 -82.21 14.63 27.01
N ALA A 4 -81.46 14.79 25.91
CA ALA A 4 -81.85 15.47 24.67
C ALA A 4 -82.31 16.92 24.92
N ASP A 5 -81.42 17.87 24.65
CA ASP A 5 -81.76 19.24 24.25
C ASP A 5 -81.07 19.56 22.92
N SER A 6 -81.89 20.03 21.99
CA SER A 6 -81.64 20.23 20.57
C SER A 6 -81.16 21.66 20.29
N VAL A 7 -80.03 21.79 19.60
CA VAL A 7 -79.64 23.05 18.95
C VAL A 7 -80.19 23.02 17.51
N PRO A 8 -80.88 24.08 17.04
CA PRO A 8 -81.68 24.03 15.82
C PRO A 8 -80.82 23.87 14.56
N TYR A 9 -81.13 22.79 13.84
CA TYR A 9 -80.56 22.30 12.58
C TYR A 9 -80.86 23.22 11.36
N ARG A 10 -80.60 24.53 11.44
CA ARG A 10 -80.83 25.43 10.29
C ARG A 10 -79.72 26.43 9.94
N ALA A 11 -78.65 26.56 10.73
CA ALA A 11 -77.55 27.49 10.43
C ALA A 11 -76.25 26.83 9.91
N VAL A 12 -76.11 25.50 10.05
CA VAL A 12 -74.89 24.75 9.66
C VAL A 12 -74.61 24.75 8.14
N PRO A 13 -75.61 24.63 7.24
CA PRO A 13 -75.33 24.52 5.80
C PRO A 13 -74.76 25.82 5.19
N ILE A 14 -75.21 26.98 5.68
CA ILE A 14 -74.86 28.29 5.10
C ILE A 14 -73.41 28.64 5.41
N LEU A 15 -72.96 28.41 6.64
CA LEU A 15 -71.57 28.65 7.04
C LEU A 15 -70.59 27.75 6.27
N HIS A 16 -70.98 26.50 5.98
CA HIS A 16 -70.13 25.57 5.24
C HIS A 16 -70.01 25.97 3.76
N ALA A 17 -71.09 26.46 3.15
CA ALA A 17 -71.08 26.98 1.78
C ALA A 17 -70.20 28.23 1.63
N VAL A 18 -70.27 29.17 2.59
CA VAL A 18 -69.43 30.38 2.58
C VAL A 18 -67.95 30.03 2.74
N ARG A 19 -67.60 29.10 3.63
CA ARG A 19 -66.22 28.62 3.82
C ARG A 19 -65.65 27.99 2.55
N ASN A 20 -66.44 27.13 1.88
CA ASN A 20 -66.01 26.46 0.65
C ASN A 20 -65.85 27.45 -0.51
N TYR A 21 -66.71 28.46 -0.63
CA TYR A 21 -66.62 29.50 -1.65
C TYR A 21 -65.37 30.39 -1.47
N ILE A 22 -65.05 30.78 -0.24
CA ILE A 22 -63.83 31.58 0.04
C ILE A 22 -62.58 30.75 -0.27
N SER A 23 -62.55 29.47 0.14
CA SER A 23 -61.41 28.58 -0.11
C SER A 23 -61.19 28.33 -1.60
N SER A 24 -62.25 28.09 -2.38
CA SER A 24 -62.14 27.85 -3.83
C SER A 24 -61.72 29.10 -4.59
N ARG A 25 -62.18 30.28 -4.16
CA ARG A 25 -61.78 31.55 -4.77
C ARG A 25 -60.33 31.88 -4.48
N LEU A 26 -59.86 31.64 -3.25
CA LEU A 26 -58.47 31.82 -2.85
C LEU A 26 -57.51 30.87 -3.60
N THR A 27 -57.91 29.61 -3.80
CA THR A 27 -57.10 28.66 -4.59
C THR A 27 -57.08 29.03 -6.07
N ALA A 28 -58.21 29.44 -6.65
CA ALA A 28 -58.29 29.87 -8.04
C ALA A 28 -57.48 31.15 -8.34
N THR A 29 -57.47 32.12 -7.41
CA THR A 29 -56.63 33.33 -7.57
C THR A 29 -55.15 33.01 -7.44
N THR A 30 -54.77 32.07 -6.58
CA THR A 30 -53.37 31.68 -6.37
C THR A 30 -52.83 30.92 -7.58
N THR A 31 -53.59 29.98 -8.16
CA THR A 31 -53.19 29.25 -9.36
C THR A 31 -53.09 30.16 -10.59
N ALA A 32 -54.01 31.11 -10.75
CA ALA A 32 -53.96 32.08 -11.84
C ALA A 32 -52.75 33.03 -11.72
N ALA A 33 -52.38 33.46 -10.51
CA ALA A 33 -51.18 34.25 -10.28
C ALA A 33 -49.89 33.45 -10.59
N MET A 34 -49.82 32.20 -10.12
CA MET A 34 -48.67 31.32 -10.39
C MET A 34 -48.51 31.00 -11.89
N ALA A 35 -49.61 30.80 -12.61
CA ALA A 35 -49.58 30.59 -14.05
C ALA A 35 -49.02 31.81 -14.81
N LYS A 36 -49.43 33.03 -14.42
CA LYS A 36 -48.92 34.27 -15.02
C LYS A 36 -47.42 34.47 -14.77
N THR A 37 -46.95 34.16 -13.55
CA THR A 37 -45.50 34.21 -13.25
C THR A 37 -44.70 33.17 -14.01
N ALA A 38 -45.25 31.97 -14.25
CA ALA A 38 -44.57 30.91 -15.01
C ALA A 38 -44.44 31.28 -16.50
N VAL A 39 -45.46 31.91 -17.09
CA VAL A 39 -45.41 32.42 -18.48
C VAL A 39 -44.39 33.55 -18.59
N ALA A 40 -44.43 34.54 -17.69
CA ALA A 40 -43.48 35.65 -17.68
C ALA A 40 -42.03 35.18 -17.46
N TYR A 41 -41.81 34.18 -16.59
CA TYR A 41 -40.50 33.57 -16.39
C TYR A 41 -40.01 32.87 -17.66
N LYS A 42 -40.90 32.11 -18.34
CA LYS A 42 -40.57 31.46 -19.61
C LYS A 42 -40.15 32.50 -20.66
N GLU A 43 -40.89 33.60 -20.81
CA GLU A 43 -40.55 34.67 -21.75
C GLU A 43 -39.21 35.33 -21.41
N LYS A 44 -38.94 35.60 -20.13
CA LYS A 44 -37.65 36.14 -19.68
C LYS A 44 -36.47 35.20 -19.89
N MET A 45 -36.69 33.89 -19.80
CA MET A 45 -35.67 32.89 -20.11
C MET A 45 -35.33 32.86 -21.59
N LEU A 46 -36.29 33.15 -22.49
CA LEU A 46 -36.05 33.21 -23.93
C LEU A 46 -35.23 34.43 -24.36
N GLU A 47 -35.21 35.50 -23.56
CA GLU A 47 -34.39 36.70 -23.80
C GLU A 47 -32.90 36.50 -23.46
N LEU A 48 -32.52 35.39 -22.81
CA LEU A 48 -31.12 35.11 -22.49
C LEU A 48 -30.36 34.59 -23.73
N PRO A 49 -29.23 35.22 -24.13
CA PRO A 49 -28.60 35.02 -25.43
C PRO A 49 -27.99 33.63 -25.70
N LEU A 50 -28.12 32.67 -24.78
CA LEU A 50 -27.53 31.32 -24.88
C LEU A 50 -28.49 30.18 -24.50
N VAL A 51 -29.71 30.47 -24.02
CA VAL A 51 -30.63 29.43 -23.54
C VAL A 51 -31.11 28.51 -24.68
N SER A 52 -31.21 29.05 -25.89
CA SER A 52 -31.59 28.33 -27.12
C SER A 52 -30.60 27.24 -27.53
N PHE A 53 -29.32 27.36 -27.14
CA PHE A 53 -28.30 26.36 -27.43
C PHE A 53 -28.31 25.20 -26.43
N ILE A 54 -28.65 25.47 -25.17
CA ILE A 54 -28.46 24.54 -24.05
C ILE A 54 -29.74 23.73 -23.77
N CYS A 55 -30.93 24.29 -24.00
CA CYS A 55 -32.20 23.61 -23.71
C CYS A 55 -33.10 23.44 -24.94
N SER A 56 -33.19 22.21 -25.45
CA SER A 56 -34.06 21.82 -26.59
C SER A 56 -35.54 22.07 -26.34
N CYS A 57 -35.96 22.15 -25.07
CA CYS A 57 -37.36 22.27 -24.69
C CYS A 57 -37.92 23.68 -24.94
N LEU A 58 -37.07 24.70 -25.13
CA LEU A 58 -37.50 26.09 -25.30
C LEU A 58 -37.51 26.57 -26.76
N TYR A 59 -36.68 25.99 -27.65
CA TYR A 59 -36.67 26.29 -29.09
C TYR A 59 -36.41 25.04 -29.95
N PRO A 60 -37.45 24.30 -30.36
CA PRO A 60 -37.31 23.10 -31.19
C PRO A 60 -36.85 23.41 -32.63
N GLU A 61 -37.27 24.55 -33.19
CA GLU A 61 -37.04 24.87 -34.61
C GLU A 61 -35.58 25.21 -34.97
N ALA A 62 -34.79 25.74 -34.03
CA ALA A 62 -33.42 26.18 -34.31
C ALA A 62 -32.44 25.01 -34.57
N ARG A 63 -32.73 23.80 -34.09
CA ARG A 63 -31.83 22.64 -34.24
C ARG A 63 -31.96 21.91 -35.58
N ASN A 64 -33.12 21.97 -36.23
CA ASN A 64 -33.32 21.31 -37.53
C ASN A 64 -32.48 21.94 -38.65
N LYS A 65 -31.94 23.15 -38.43
CA LYS A 65 -31.08 23.87 -39.39
C LYS A 65 -29.58 23.83 -39.08
N ILE A 66 -29.17 23.23 -37.94
CA ILE A 66 -27.74 23.02 -37.57
C ILE A 66 -27.32 21.56 -37.80
N MET A 67 -28.24 20.69 -38.24
CA MET A 67 -27.91 19.39 -38.80
C MET A 67 -27.53 19.58 -40.27
N GLY A 68 -26.41 20.26 -40.53
CA GLY A 68 -25.74 20.17 -41.82
C GLY A 68 -25.39 18.71 -42.09
N GLU A 69 -25.61 18.24 -43.32
CA GLU A 69 -25.10 16.95 -43.81
C GLU A 69 -23.57 16.96 -43.68
N PHE A 70 -23.05 16.43 -42.57
CA PHE A 70 -21.64 16.09 -42.45
C PHE A 70 -21.46 14.75 -43.16
N GLU A 71 -21.10 14.75 -44.45
CA GLU A 71 -20.81 13.54 -45.24
C GLU A 71 -19.73 12.65 -44.59
N ASP A 72 -18.91 13.20 -43.68
CA ASP A 72 -17.79 12.51 -43.01
C ASP A 72 -18.07 12.02 -41.58
N MET A 73 -19.27 12.19 -41.01
CA MET A 73 -19.58 11.77 -39.63
C MET A 73 -20.29 10.42 -39.59
N LYS A 74 -19.57 9.36 -39.17
CA LYS A 74 -20.13 8.01 -38.97
C LYS A 74 -20.32 7.71 -37.49
N VAL A 75 -21.54 7.37 -37.08
CA VAL A 75 -21.86 6.97 -35.70
C VAL A 75 -22.17 5.47 -35.65
N THR A 76 -21.37 4.71 -34.91
CA THR A 76 -21.54 3.26 -34.69
C THR A 76 -21.99 2.99 -33.25
N PRO A 77 -23.21 2.44 -33.01
CA PRO A 77 -23.65 2.12 -31.66
C PRO A 77 -22.82 0.98 -31.06
N ILE A 78 -22.32 1.13 -29.83
CA ILE A 78 -21.49 0.11 -29.14
C ILE A 78 -22.35 -0.70 -28.18
N ASN A 79 -23.00 -0.04 -27.20
CA ASN A 79 -23.78 -0.73 -26.18
C ASN A 79 -24.87 0.19 -25.64
N LYS A 80 -26.03 -0.38 -25.30
CA LYS A 80 -27.08 0.30 -24.54
C LYS A 80 -27.31 -0.48 -23.25
N ARG A 81 -27.18 0.20 -22.12
CA ARG A 81 -27.46 -0.31 -20.78
C ARG A 81 -28.55 0.54 -20.13
N SER A 82 -29.21 0.05 -19.09
CA SER A 82 -30.14 0.84 -18.27
C SER A 82 -29.52 2.14 -17.73
N SER A 83 -28.20 2.16 -17.54
CA SER A 83 -27.43 3.33 -17.09
C SER A 83 -27.07 4.33 -18.19
N GLY A 84 -27.30 4.02 -19.48
CA GLY A 84 -26.97 4.92 -20.58
C GLY A 84 -26.67 4.23 -21.90
N GLN A 85 -26.26 5.03 -22.88
CA GLN A 85 -25.94 4.55 -24.23
C GLN A 85 -24.51 4.95 -24.59
N ALA A 86 -23.77 4.02 -25.20
CA ALA A 86 -22.42 4.20 -25.69
C ALA A 86 -22.42 4.02 -27.22
N PHE A 87 -21.75 4.94 -27.91
CA PHE A 87 -21.59 4.93 -29.36
C PHE A 87 -20.20 5.49 -29.71
N GLU A 88 -19.68 5.03 -30.82
CA GLU A 88 -18.45 5.52 -31.43
C GLU A 88 -18.81 6.57 -32.49
N VAL A 89 -18.08 7.67 -32.53
CA VAL A 89 -18.22 8.70 -33.57
C VAL A 89 -16.89 8.82 -34.30
N ILE A 90 -16.90 8.54 -35.60
CA ILE A 90 -15.74 8.67 -36.48
C ILE A 90 -16.01 9.89 -37.38
N LEU A 91 -15.20 10.94 -37.20
CA LEU A 91 -15.26 12.17 -37.99
C LEU A 91 -14.36 12.13 -39.24
N LYS A 92 -13.39 11.20 -39.25
CA LYS A 92 -12.48 10.92 -40.38
C LYS A 92 -11.93 9.52 -40.18
N THR A 93 -11.99 8.69 -41.22
CA THR A 93 -11.36 7.36 -41.18
C THR A 93 -9.83 7.52 -41.02
N PRO A 94 -9.17 6.67 -40.22
CA PRO A 94 -7.72 6.72 -40.08
C PRO A 94 -7.07 6.59 -41.46
N SER A 95 -6.05 7.42 -41.73
CA SER A 95 -5.34 7.39 -43.01
C SER A 95 -4.81 5.97 -43.27
N PRO A 96 -4.94 5.40 -44.48
CA PRO A 96 -4.47 4.05 -44.80
C PRO A 96 -2.94 3.88 -44.68
N THR A 97 -2.20 4.97 -44.45
CA THR A 97 -0.77 4.99 -44.17
C THR A 97 -0.42 4.85 -42.68
N TYR A 98 -1.42 4.92 -41.78
CA TYR A 98 -1.20 4.86 -40.34
C TYR A 98 -1.37 3.42 -39.84
N GLU A 99 -0.33 2.61 -40.05
CA GLU A 99 -0.10 1.41 -39.25
C GLU A 99 0.27 1.86 -37.83
N GLY A 100 -0.60 1.57 -36.87
CA GLY A 100 -0.54 2.04 -35.48
C GLY A 100 0.85 1.90 -34.86
N GLY A 101 1.59 2.99 -34.82
CA GLY A 101 3.03 2.99 -34.57
C GLY A 101 3.49 4.06 -33.59
N TYR A 102 2.78 4.27 -32.49
CA TYR A 102 3.41 4.84 -31.29
C TYR A 102 2.78 4.28 -30.01
N SER A 103 3.20 3.09 -29.61
CA SER A 103 3.15 2.70 -28.20
C SER A 103 4.49 3.07 -27.57
N ILE A 104 4.65 4.36 -27.21
CA ILE A 104 5.82 4.86 -26.45
C ILE A 104 5.46 5.01 -24.96
N THR A 105 4.64 4.10 -24.41
CA THR A 105 4.38 4.04 -22.95
C THR A 105 4.30 2.63 -22.38
N SER A 106 4.43 1.59 -23.19
CA SER A 106 4.52 0.22 -22.69
C SER A 106 5.99 -0.21 -22.68
N PRO A 107 6.56 -0.59 -21.52
CA PRO A 107 7.81 -1.33 -21.49
C PRO A 107 7.75 -2.46 -22.53
N PRO A 108 8.87 -2.80 -23.21
CA PRO A 108 8.90 -3.94 -24.13
C PRO A 108 8.21 -5.11 -23.43
N LYS A 109 7.29 -5.83 -24.11
CA LYS A 109 6.70 -7.05 -23.56
C LYS A 109 7.86 -7.97 -23.18
N LYS A 110 8.30 -7.88 -21.92
CA LYS A 110 9.34 -8.74 -21.38
C LYS A 110 8.74 -10.13 -21.47
N ARG A 111 9.55 -11.12 -21.88
CA ARG A 111 9.15 -12.51 -21.77
C ARG A 111 8.58 -12.70 -20.38
N ASP A 112 7.39 -13.31 -20.28
CA ASP A 112 6.75 -13.55 -19.00
C ASP A 112 7.74 -14.32 -18.13
N VAL A 113 8.15 -13.71 -17.01
CA VAL A 113 9.06 -14.36 -16.06
C VAL A 113 8.32 -15.56 -15.51
N SER A 114 8.82 -16.76 -15.73
CA SER A 114 8.14 -17.97 -15.24
C SER A 114 8.17 -18.02 -13.72
N LEU A 115 7.29 -18.82 -13.12
CA LEU A 115 7.26 -19.02 -11.66
C LEU A 115 8.63 -19.51 -11.16
N GLU A 116 9.28 -20.39 -11.92
CA GLU A 116 10.59 -20.97 -11.62
C GLU A 116 11.68 -19.89 -11.61
N ASP A 117 11.67 -18.96 -12.55
CA ASP A 117 12.63 -17.84 -12.60
C ASP A 117 12.47 -16.89 -11.41
N ILE A 118 11.23 -16.67 -10.94
CA ILE A 118 10.94 -15.88 -9.74
C ILE A 118 11.47 -16.61 -8.50
N GLN A 119 11.14 -17.90 -8.35
CA GLN A 119 11.59 -18.72 -7.23
C GLN A 119 13.11 -18.77 -7.15
N LYS A 120 13.79 -18.99 -8.27
CA LYS A 120 15.26 -19.02 -8.34
C LYS A 120 15.89 -17.70 -7.89
N LYS A 121 15.29 -16.56 -8.22
CA LYS A 121 15.78 -15.24 -7.76
C LYS A 121 15.58 -15.04 -6.26
N LEU A 122 14.47 -15.53 -5.70
CA LEU A 122 14.20 -15.48 -4.27
C LEU A 122 15.17 -16.39 -3.50
N GLU A 123 15.37 -17.61 -3.97
CA GLU A 123 16.33 -18.57 -3.40
C GLU A 123 17.76 -18.01 -3.43
N ALA A 124 18.20 -17.46 -4.56
CA ALA A 124 19.52 -16.84 -4.65
C ALA A 124 19.69 -15.64 -3.70
N ALA A 125 18.62 -14.90 -3.41
CA ALA A 125 18.65 -13.82 -2.42
C ALA A 125 18.72 -14.35 -0.98
N GLU A 126 18.02 -15.45 -0.71
CA GLU A 126 18.10 -16.15 0.56
C GLU A 126 19.47 -16.78 0.79
N ASP A 127 20.07 -17.44 -0.20
CA ASP A 127 21.41 -18.02 -0.06
C ASP A 127 22.46 -16.95 0.21
N ARG A 128 22.36 -15.77 -0.40
CA ARG A 128 23.23 -14.63 -0.05
C ARG A 128 23.08 -14.20 1.40
N ARG A 129 21.85 -14.16 1.91
CA ARG A 129 21.57 -13.86 3.33
C ARG A 129 22.16 -14.94 4.25
N ARG A 130 21.88 -16.22 3.97
CA ARG A 130 22.41 -17.34 4.75
C ARG A 130 23.94 -17.39 4.71
N SER A 131 24.55 -17.09 3.57
CA SER A 131 26.02 -17.05 3.43
C SER A 131 26.65 -15.94 4.27
N GLN A 132 26.06 -14.74 4.29
CA GLN A 132 26.53 -13.65 5.17
C GLN A 132 26.40 -14.03 6.65
N GLU A 133 25.25 -14.59 7.04
CA GLU A 133 25.03 -15.05 8.41
C GLU A 133 26.03 -16.14 8.80
N ALA A 134 26.25 -17.14 7.95
CA ALA A 134 27.24 -18.19 8.18
C ALA A 134 28.66 -17.64 8.33
N GLN A 135 29.03 -16.62 7.54
CA GLN A 135 30.34 -15.96 7.66
C GLN A 135 30.49 -15.25 9.01
N VAL A 136 29.44 -14.56 9.47
CA VAL A 136 29.43 -13.91 10.79
C VAL A 136 29.53 -14.94 11.90
N LEU A 137 28.75 -16.01 11.83
CA LEU A 137 28.78 -17.11 12.81
C LEU A 137 30.15 -17.79 12.85
N LYS A 138 30.78 -18.02 11.69
CA LYS A 138 32.14 -18.56 11.59
C LYS A 138 33.16 -17.66 12.30
N ALA A 139 33.15 -16.35 12.02
CA ALA A 139 34.05 -15.40 12.66
C ALA A 139 33.83 -15.31 14.19
N LEU A 140 32.59 -15.45 14.65
CA LEU A 140 32.29 -15.52 16.09
C LEU A 140 32.82 -16.83 16.71
N ALA A 141 32.67 -17.96 16.03
CA ALA A 141 33.20 -19.24 16.49
C ALA A 141 34.73 -19.22 16.57
N GLU A 142 35.42 -18.67 15.57
CA GLU A 142 36.87 -18.48 15.57
C GLU A 142 37.34 -17.62 16.74
N LYS A 143 36.61 -16.52 17.05
CA LYS A 143 36.93 -15.69 18.24
C LYS A 143 36.76 -16.47 19.56
N ARG A 144 35.70 -17.27 19.68
CA ARG A 144 35.47 -18.11 20.88
C ARG A 144 36.54 -19.19 21.03
N GLU A 145 37.00 -19.76 19.92
CA GLU A 145 38.12 -20.71 19.92
C GLU A 145 39.40 -20.05 20.38
N HIS A 146 39.73 -18.88 19.82
CA HIS A 146 40.90 -18.13 20.23
C HIS A 146 40.90 -17.77 21.72
N GLU A 147 39.75 -17.35 22.27
CA GLU A 147 39.60 -17.09 23.71
C GLU A 147 39.92 -18.34 24.55
N ARG A 148 39.46 -19.53 24.13
CA ARG A 148 39.78 -20.80 24.81
C ARG A 148 41.27 -21.11 24.72
N ASP A 149 41.87 -20.96 23.54
CA ASP A 149 43.29 -21.23 23.32
C ASP A 149 44.18 -20.33 24.18
N VAL A 150 43.85 -19.04 24.30
CA VAL A 150 44.59 -18.11 25.17
C VAL A 150 44.52 -18.55 26.63
N LEU A 151 43.35 -18.95 27.12
CA LEU A 151 43.20 -19.42 28.50
C LEU A 151 43.97 -20.72 28.75
N LEU A 152 43.87 -21.68 27.83
CA LEU A 152 44.61 -22.95 27.93
C LEU A 152 46.11 -22.71 27.91
N LYS A 153 46.60 -21.84 27.02
CA LYS A 153 48.02 -21.49 26.93
C LYS A 153 48.52 -20.81 28.21
N ALA A 154 47.75 -19.89 28.78
CA ALA A 154 48.11 -19.25 30.05
C ALA A 154 48.22 -20.25 31.20
N MET A 155 47.30 -21.23 31.27
CA MET A 155 47.37 -22.31 32.25
C MET A 155 48.57 -23.23 32.03
N GLU A 156 48.85 -23.59 30.77
CA GLU A 156 49.99 -24.43 30.40
C GLU A 156 51.33 -23.76 30.72
N GLU A 157 51.50 -22.48 30.39
CA GLU A 157 52.72 -21.73 30.71
C GLU A 157 52.94 -21.62 32.23
N ASN A 158 51.88 -21.41 33.02
CA ASN A 158 51.97 -21.39 34.47
C ASN A 158 52.37 -22.76 35.07
N SER A 159 51.81 -23.85 34.53
CA SER A 159 52.18 -25.21 34.89
C SER A 159 53.65 -25.50 34.53
N ASN A 160 54.07 -25.12 33.32
CA ASN A 160 55.43 -25.30 32.84
C ASN A 160 56.46 -24.52 33.67
N PHE A 161 56.13 -23.29 34.10
CA PHE A 161 57.01 -22.52 34.98
C PHE A 161 57.25 -23.26 36.31
N SER A 162 56.18 -23.79 36.91
CA SER A 162 56.26 -24.54 38.17
C SER A 162 57.10 -25.81 38.00
N LYS A 163 56.88 -26.57 36.92
CA LYS A 163 57.64 -27.78 36.60
C LYS A 163 59.12 -27.49 36.38
N MET A 164 59.47 -26.48 35.58
CA MET A 164 60.87 -26.10 35.34
C MET A 164 61.56 -25.64 36.62
N ALA A 165 60.86 -24.90 37.49
CA ALA A 165 61.40 -24.46 38.77
C ALA A 165 61.69 -25.65 39.69
N GLU A 166 60.78 -26.63 39.75
CA GLU A 166 60.93 -27.86 40.51
C GLU A 166 62.11 -28.71 39.99
N GLU A 167 62.16 -28.97 38.68
CA GLU A 167 63.26 -29.73 38.06
C GLU A 167 64.62 -29.08 38.35
N LYS A 168 64.70 -27.75 38.23
CA LYS A 168 65.93 -27.01 38.52
C LYS A 168 66.33 -27.09 40.00
N LEU A 169 65.37 -27.07 40.92
CA LEU A 169 65.63 -27.24 42.34
C LEU A 169 66.15 -28.66 42.62
N ASN A 170 65.49 -29.68 42.07
CA ASN A 170 65.87 -31.08 42.24
C ASN A 170 67.30 -31.34 41.76
N ILE A 171 67.67 -30.83 40.57
CA ILE A 171 69.04 -30.93 40.04
C ILE A 171 70.06 -30.29 41.00
N LYS A 172 69.74 -29.11 41.54
CA LYS A 172 70.65 -28.43 42.49
C LYS A 172 70.80 -29.20 43.80
N MET A 173 69.70 -29.74 44.34
CA MET A 173 69.74 -30.55 45.56
C MET A 173 70.54 -31.83 45.36
N GLU A 174 70.36 -32.52 44.23
CA GLU A 174 71.10 -33.72 43.90
C GLU A 174 72.61 -33.42 43.75
N HIS A 175 72.96 -32.32 43.08
CA HIS A 175 74.36 -31.90 42.95
C HIS A 175 74.99 -31.56 44.31
N ILE A 176 74.28 -30.85 45.19
CA ILE A 176 74.75 -30.56 46.55
C ILE A 176 74.95 -31.85 47.35
N SER A 177 74.04 -32.82 47.24
CA SER A 177 74.16 -34.12 47.91
C SER A 177 75.41 -34.87 47.43
N LYS A 178 75.57 -35.02 46.11
CA LYS A 178 76.73 -35.70 45.52
C LYS A 178 78.05 -35.05 45.91
N ASN A 179 78.11 -33.72 45.96
CA ASN A 179 79.31 -33.01 46.40
C ASN A 179 79.63 -33.25 47.87
N ARG A 180 78.61 -33.29 48.73
CA ARG A 180 78.78 -33.59 50.14
C ARG A 180 79.24 -35.04 50.35
N GLU A 181 78.66 -35.98 49.63
CA GLU A 181 79.06 -37.39 49.64
C GLU A 181 80.51 -37.56 49.17
N ALA A 182 80.88 -36.98 48.03
CA ALA A 182 82.25 -37.03 47.51
C ALA A 182 83.27 -36.45 48.51
N LEU A 183 82.94 -35.34 49.18
CA LEU A 183 83.79 -34.75 50.21
C LEU A 183 83.99 -35.70 51.40
N LEU A 184 82.91 -36.33 51.88
CA LEU A 184 82.97 -37.28 52.98
C LEU A 184 83.75 -38.54 52.60
N THR A 185 83.50 -39.10 51.41
CA THR A 185 84.24 -40.25 50.88
C THR A 185 85.73 -39.95 50.76
N ALA A 186 86.11 -38.82 50.17
CA ALA A 186 87.51 -38.41 50.06
C ALA A 186 88.17 -38.14 51.44
N MET A 187 87.40 -37.74 52.45
CA MET A 187 87.89 -37.62 53.82
C MET A 187 88.16 -38.99 54.43
N LEU A 188 87.27 -39.96 54.24
CA LEU A 188 87.41 -41.33 54.75
C LEU A 188 88.57 -42.08 54.08
N GLU A 189 88.73 -41.97 52.76
CA GLU A 189 89.84 -42.60 52.02
C GLU A 189 91.20 -42.13 52.53
N ARG A 190 91.40 -40.81 52.71
CA ARG A 190 92.64 -40.25 53.27
C ARG A 190 92.95 -40.69 54.70
N LEU A 191 91.92 -41.10 55.46
CA LEU A 191 92.10 -41.65 56.80
C LEU A 191 92.46 -43.14 56.78
N GLN A 192 92.03 -43.89 55.76
CA GLN A 192 92.35 -45.31 55.58
C GLN A 192 93.74 -45.55 55.01
N GLU A 193 94.29 -44.59 54.25
CA GLU A 193 95.66 -44.64 53.72
C GLU A 193 96.75 -44.34 54.77
N LYS A 194 96.37 -43.99 56.00
CA LYS A 194 97.27 -43.73 57.13
C LYS A 194 97.25 -44.88 58.13
#